data_AF-A0A920EGI4-F1
#
_entry.id   AF-A0A920EGI4-F1
#
_cell.length_a   1.000
_cell.length_b   1.000
_cell.length_c   1.000
_cell.angle_alpha   90.00
_cell.angle_beta   90.00
_cell.angle_gamma   90.00
#
_symmetry.space_group_name_H-M   'P 1'
#
loop_
_entity.id
_entity.type
_entity.pdbx_description
1 polymer ?
#
loop_
_entity_poly.entity_id
_entity_poly.type
_entity_poly.pdbx_seq_one_letter_code
_entity_poly.pdbx_strand_id
1 'polypeptide(L)'
;MDRNQFDDLVSRNFNRIPFLREISADLDTPLSIYLKVASEPNTYLFESMQGGEKWGRYSLIGLSTNNRLELWGNKLRIIKNGKLHKETNK
;
A
#
# COMPACT_ATOMS: atom_id res chain seq x y z
N MET A 1 17.87 -5.26 2.90
CA MET A 1 18.62 -4.24 2.15
C MET A 1 19.57 -3.56 3.10
N ASP A 2 20.86 -3.56 2.78
CA ASP A 2 21.86 -2.79 3.52
C ASP A 2 22.07 -1.39 2.92
N ARG A 3 22.91 -0.58 3.57
CA ARG A 3 23.18 0.80 3.14
C ARG A 3 23.86 0.87 1.77
N ASN A 4 24.79 -0.02 1.48
CA ASN A 4 25.53 0.00 0.22
C ASN A 4 24.62 -0.34 -0.96
N GLN A 5 23.71 -1.31 -0.78
CA GLN A 5 22.69 -1.66 -1.76
C GLN A 5 21.73 -0.49 -2.02
N PHE A 6 21.35 0.25 -0.97
CA PHE A 6 20.50 1.43 -1.13
C PHE A 6 21.23 2.54 -1.90
N ASP A 7 22.47 2.86 -1.54
CA ASP A 7 23.27 3.91 -2.18
C ASP A 7 23.53 3.61 -3.67
N ASP A 8 23.75 2.34 -4.04
CA ASP A 8 23.82 1.91 -5.45
C ASP A 8 22.53 2.25 -6.21
N LEU A 9 21.37 1.90 -5.66
CA LEU A 9 20.07 2.17 -6.28
C LEU A 9 19.79 3.69 -6.39
N VAL A 10 20.23 4.48 -5.41
CA VAL A 10 20.16 5.94 -5.50
C VAL A 10 21.04 6.47 -6.63
N SER A 11 22.27 5.97 -6.76
CA SER A 11 23.20 6.39 -7.82
C SER A 11 22.66 6.07 -9.23
N ARG A 12 21.83 5.01 -9.33
CA ARG A 12 21.12 4.60 -10.54
C ARG A 12 19.82 5.38 -10.79
N ASN A 13 19.55 6.41 -9.98
CA ASN A 13 18.42 7.34 -10.12
C ASN A 13 17.03 6.68 -9.97
N PHE A 14 16.90 5.64 -9.15
CA PHE A 14 15.60 5.10 -8.76
C PHE A 14 14.89 6.06 -7.80
N ASN A 15 13.63 6.42 -8.09
CA ASN A 15 12.83 7.35 -7.28
C ASN A 15 11.91 6.65 -6.24
N ARG A 16 11.90 5.31 -6.22
CA ARG A 16 11.19 4.47 -5.26
C ARG A 16 11.99 3.21 -4.99
N ILE A 17 12.50 3.07 -3.77
CA ILE A 17 13.31 1.92 -3.37
C ILE A 17 12.57 1.23 -2.21
N PRO A 18 12.09 -0.02 -2.37
CA PRO A 18 11.35 -0.71 -1.32
C PRO A 18 12.31 -1.24 -0.24
N PHE A 19 11.92 -1.07 1.03
CA PHE A 19 12.55 -1.77 2.14
C PHE A 19 11.66 -2.95 2.52
N LEU A 20 12.26 -4.14 2.54
CA LEU A 20 11.56 -5.37 2.88
C LEU A 20 12.16 -5.99 4.13
N ARG A 21 11.27 -6.54 4.96
CA ARG A 21 11.59 -7.42 6.08
C ARG A 21 10.57 -8.54 6.09
N GLU A 22 11.05 -9.77 6.16
CA GLU A 22 10.21 -10.95 6.39
C GLU A 22 10.06 -11.18 7.89
N ILE A 23 8.84 -11.51 8.31
CA ILE A 23 8.46 -11.77 9.70
C ILE A 23 7.58 -13.02 9.69
N SER A 24 7.76 -13.93 10.64
CA SER A 24 6.87 -15.09 10.79
C SER A 24 5.49 -14.63 11.27
N ALA A 25 4.46 -15.17 10.65
CA ALA A 25 3.05 -14.90 10.94
C ALA A 25 2.24 -16.20 10.92
N ASP A 26 2.86 -17.31 11.33
CA ASP A 26 2.33 -18.67 11.12
C ASP A 26 0.99 -18.94 11.84
N LEU A 27 0.67 -18.14 12.85
CA LEU A 27 -0.58 -18.21 13.62
C LEU A 27 -1.63 -17.18 13.19
N ASP A 28 -1.33 -16.39 12.16
CA ASP A 28 -2.18 -15.30 11.71
C ASP A 28 -2.73 -15.58 10.30
N THR A 29 -3.99 -15.20 10.09
CA THR A 29 -4.59 -15.16 8.76
C THR A 29 -4.43 -13.74 8.20
N PRO A 30 -4.50 -13.54 6.87
CA PRO A 30 -4.42 -12.19 6.31
C PRO A 30 -5.41 -11.20 6.95
N LEU A 31 -6.63 -11.64 7.25
CA LEU A 31 -7.63 -10.82 7.94
C LEU A 31 -7.22 -10.49 9.38
N SER A 32 -6.67 -11.43 10.15
CA SER A 32 -6.21 -11.14 11.51
C SER A 32 -5.03 -10.16 11.50
N ILE A 33 -4.12 -10.25 10.53
CA ILE A 33 -3.03 -9.29 10.36
C ILE A 33 -3.60 -7.91 10.02
N TYR A 34 -4.51 -7.82 9.05
CA TYR A 34 -5.13 -6.55 8.66
C TYR A 34 -5.77 -5.86 9.87
N LEU A 35 -6.53 -6.59 10.68
CA LEU A 35 -7.18 -6.05 11.87
C LEU A 35 -6.16 -5.54 12.90
N LYS A 36 -4.99 -6.18 13.01
CA LYS A 36 -3.90 -5.77 13.90
C LYS A 36 -3.15 -4.53 13.45
N VAL A 37 -2.95 -4.33 12.13
CA VAL A 37 -1.98 -3.34 11.62
C VAL A 37 -2.59 -2.22 10.77
N ALA A 38 -3.83 -2.37 10.30
CA ALA A 38 -4.38 -1.49 9.26
C ALA A 38 -5.90 -1.22 9.39
N SER A 39 -6.54 -1.52 10.53
CA SER A 39 -7.99 -1.33 10.70
C SER A 39 -8.39 0.14 10.95
N GLU A 40 -8.10 1.03 10.01
CA GLU A 40 -8.35 2.48 10.09
C GLU A 40 -8.71 3.06 8.71
N PRO A 41 -9.07 4.36 8.58
CA PRO A 41 -9.40 4.93 7.28
C PRO A 41 -8.24 4.87 6.26
N ASN A 42 -8.57 4.75 4.97
CA ASN A 42 -7.62 4.71 3.85
C ASN A 42 -6.65 3.51 3.87
N THR A 43 -7.10 2.38 4.38
CA THR A 43 -6.40 1.10 4.30
C THR A 43 -7.13 0.12 3.40
N TYR A 44 -6.49 -0.99 3.06
CA TYR A 44 -7.13 -2.05 2.28
C TYR A 44 -6.54 -3.43 2.59
N LEU A 45 -7.35 -4.46 2.35
CA LEU A 45 -6.93 -5.85 2.26
C LEU A 45 -7.39 -6.39 0.91
N PHE A 46 -6.45 -6.81 0.07
CA PHE A 46 -6.75 -7.53 -1.16
C PHE A 46 -6.37 -8.99 -1.00
N GLU A 47 -7.34 -9.87 -1.24
CA GLU A 47 -7.13 -11.31 -1.26
C GLU A 47 -7.48 -11.83 -2.64
N SER A 48 -6.65 -12.73 -3.16
CA SER A 48 -6.90 -13.38 -4.45
C SER A 48 -7.61 -14.71 -4.23
N MET A 49 -8.55 -15.04 -5.11
CA MET A 49 -9.15 -16.38 -5.19
C MET A 49 -8.95 -16.94 -6.58
N GLN A 50 -8.52 -18.20 -6.68
CA GLN A 50 -8.34 -18.87 -7.96
C GLN A 50 -9.35 -20.03 -8.08
N GLY A 51 -10.22 -19.95 -9.10
CA GLY A 51 -11.19 -21.00 -9.40
C GLY A 51 -12.30 -21.18 -8.35
N GLY A 52 -12.60 -20.16 -7.54
CA GLY A 52 -13.70 -20.16 -6.56
C GLY A 52 -13.46 -20.95 -5.27
N GLU A 53 -12.52 -21.90 -5.27
CA GLU A 53 -12.32 -22.81 -4.13
C GLU A 53 -10.95 -22.70 -3.46
N LYS A 54 -9.93 -22.15 -4.13
CA LYS A 54 -8.59 -22.00 -3.56
C LYS A 54 -8.25 -20.54 -3.31
N TRP A 55 -7.85 -20.25 -2.08
CA TRP A 55 -7.24 -18.98 -1.71
C TRP A 55 -5.93 -18.84 -2.48
N GLY A 56 -5.69 -17.66 -3.02
CA GLY A 56 -4.44 -17.36 -3.71
C GLY A 56 -3.27 -17.33 -2.74
N ARG A 57 -2.05 -17.45 -3.28
CA ARG A 57 -0.84 -17.58 -2.46
C ARG A 57 -0.47 -16.32 -1.67
N TYR A 58 -1.06 -15.17 -2.01
CA TYR A 58 -0.72 -13.88 -1.44
C TYR A 58 -1.97 -13.03 -1.17
N SER A 59 -1.92 -12.33 -0.05
CA SER A 59 -2.80 -11.21 0.28
C SER A 59 -1.97 -9.94 0.41
N LEU A 60 -2.54 -8.79 0.05
CA LEU A 60 -1.88 -7.49 0.11
C LEU A 60 -2.60 -6.60 1.11
N ILE A 61 -1.87 -6.11 2.11
CA ILE A 61 -2.39 -5.15 3.10
C ILE A 61 -1.79 -3.78 2.80
N GLY A 62 -2.66 -2.81 2.56
CA GLY A 62 -2.31 -1.40 2.48
C GLY A 62 -2.48 -0.72 3.83
N LEU A 63 -1.40 -0.12 4.33
CA LEU A 63 -1.43 0.70 5.54
C LEU A 63 -2.03 2.08 5.25
N SER A 64 -2.40 2.80 6.31
CA SER A 64 -3.05 4.10 6.18
C SER A 64 -2.17 5.10 5.47
N THR A 65 -2.80 5.87 4.59
CA THR A 65 -2.17 6.96 3.87
C THR A 65 -2.99 8.24 3.98
N ASN A 66 -2.29 9.33 4.27
CA ASN A 66 -2.83 10.68 4.21
C ASN A 66 -2.72 11.31 2.82
N ASN A 67 -2.10 10.60 1.87
CA ASN A 67 -2.01 11.00 0.46
C ASN A 67 -3.04 10.23 -0.34
N ARG A 68 -3.95 10.93 -1.00
CA ARG A 68 -5.05 10.33 -1.77
C ARG A 68 -5.37 11.12 -3.03
N LEU A 69 -5.85 10.41 -4.04
CA LEU A 69 -6.44 10.97 -5.25
C LEU A 69 -7.92 10.62 -5.22
N GLU A 70 -8.78 11.63 -5.18
CA GLU A 70 -10.22 11.44 -5.21
C GLU A 70 -10.76 11.95 -6.54
N LEU A 71 -11.50 11.12 -7.26
CA LEU A 71 -12.13 11.48 -8.54
C LEU A 71 -13.64 11.29 -8.42
N TRP A 72 -14.39 12.38 -8.58
CA TRP A 72 -15.84 12.38 -8.54
C TRP A 72 -16.38 13.08 -9.80
N GLY A 73 -16.99 12.32 -10.70
CA GLY A 73 -17.35 12.83 -12.03
C GLY A 73 -16.10 13.34 -12.76
N ASN A 74 -16.09 14.61 -13.14
CA ASN A 74 -14.95 15.27 -13.76
C ASN A 74 -14.04 16.01 -12.74
N LYS A 75 -14.32 15.91 -11.45
CA LYS A 75 -13.59 16.63 -10.41
C LYS A 75 -12.50 15.76 -9.79
N LEU A 76 -11.23 16.12 -10.04
CA LEU A 76 -10.06 15.49 -9.44
C LEU A 76 -9.57 16.31 -8.25
N ARG A 77 -9.44 15.69 -7.07
CA ARG A 77 -8.78 16.23 -5.89
C ARG A 77 -7.52 15.45 -5.59
N ILE A 78 -6.41 16.16 -5.46
CA ILE A 78 -5.12 15.65 -5.02
C ILE A 78 -4.95 16.09 -3.57
N ILE A 79 -4.91 15.14 -2.65
CA ILE A 79 -4.74 15.40 -1.24
C ILE A 79 -3.38 14.86 -0.82
N LYS A 80 -2.57 15.72 -0.19
CA LYS A 80 -1.24 15.38 0.32
C LYS A 80 -1.18 15.68 1.81
N ASN A 81 -0.62 14.76 2.59
CA ASN A 81 -0.52 14.88 4.05
C ASN A 81 -1.85 15.31 4.70
N GLY A 82 -2.97 14.77 4.22
CA GLY A 82 -4.32 15.02 4.74
C GLY A 82 -4.95 16.33 4.29
N LYS A 83 -4.23 17.18 3.55
CA LYS A 83 -4.70 18.49 3.08
C LYS A 83 -4.91 18.51 1.57
N LEU A 84 -5.95 19.19 1.12
CA LEU A 84 -6.17 19.42 -0.31
C LEU A 84 -4.98 20.19 -0.88
N HIS A 85 -4.29 19.60 -1.85
CA HIS A 85 -3.13 20.17 -2.51
C HIS A 85 -3.48 20.76 -3.88
N LYS A 86 -4.37 20.11 -4.62
CA LYS A 86 -4.85 20.59 -5.92
C LYS A 86 -6.26 20.06 -6.21
N GLU A 87 -7.07 20.89 -6.86
CA GLU A 87 -8.38 20.50 -7.39
C GLU A 87 -8.44 20.90 -8.88
N THR A 88 -9.04 20.07 -9.74
CA THR A 88 -9.15 20.34 -11.17
C THR A 88 -10.44 19.73 -11.72
N ASN A 89 -11.11 20.48 -12.60
CA ASN A 89 -12.20 19.96 -13.43
C ASN A 89 -11.56 19.45 -14.72
N LYS A 90 -11.68 18.16 -14.99
CA LYS A 90 -11.21 17.52 -16.22
C LYS A 90 -12.24 17.67 -17.33
#